data_AF-A0A1V6IVA4-F1
#
_entry.id   AF-A0A1V6IVA4-F1
#
_cell.length_a   1.000
_cell.length_b   1.000
_cell.length_c   1.000
_cell.angle_alpha   90.00
_cell.angle_beta   90.00
_cell.angle_gamma   90.00
#
_symmetry.space_group_name_H-M   'P 1'
#
loop_
_entity.id
_entity.type
_entity.pdbx_description
1 polymer ?
#
loop_
_entity_poly.entity_id
_entity_poly.type
_entity_poly.pdbx_seq_one_letter_code
_entity_poly.pdbx_strand_id
1 'polypeptide(L)'
;MPSKKKSKSEIVMNVKATPYAAVEEIMEKKLEDIATILSASGDRKSKLYEEVMNIVEKGLFKIALRRSNGVKTSAAIFLGINRNTFTDKMTKLGIDCKKSK
;
A
#
# COMPACT_ATOMS: atom_id res chain seq x y z
N MET A 1 -9.99 39.85 32.13
CA MET A 1 -9.41 38.52 31.89
C MET A 1 -10.49 37.47 32.07
N PRO A 2 -10.83 36.69 31.03
CA PRO A 2 -11.06 35.26 31.26
C PRO A 2 -10.50 34.38 30.13
N SER A 3 -10.07 33.20 30.55
CA SER A 3 -9.18 32.27 29.86
C SER A 3 -9.82 31.58 28.65
N LYS A 4 -9.12 31.60 27.51
CA LYS A 4 -9.43 30.77 26.34
C LYS A 4 -9.23 29.30 26.68
N LYS A 5 -10.33 28.58 26.91
CA LYS A 5 -10.35 27.12 27.04
C LYS A 5 -10.13 26.51 25.65
N LYS A 6 -8.87 26.30 25.26
CA LYS A 6 -8.54 25.60 24.01
C LYS A 6 -9.11 24.18 24.09
N SER A 7 -9.89 23.82 23.09
CA SER A 7 -10.55 22.51 23.00
C SER A 7 -9.52 21.40 22.81
N LYS A 8 -9.78 20.26 23.46
CA LYS A 8 -8.94 19.06 23.47
C LYS A 8 -8.76 18.41 22.08
N SER A 9 -9.42 18.93 21.04
CA SER A 9 -9.45 18.40 19.67
C SER A 9 -8.27 18.84 18.80
N GLU A 10 -7.69 20.03 19.02
CA GLU A 10 -6.57 20.52 18.20
C GLU A 10 -5.24 19.81 18.49
N ILE A 11 -5.05 19.34 19.73
CA ILE A 11 -3.79 18.75 20.18
C ILE A 11 -3.59 17.33 19.62
N VAL A 12 -4.68 16.62 19.30
CA VAL A 12 -4.62 15.23 18.81
C VAL A 12 -4.25 15.16 17.31
N MET A 13 -4.41 16.26 16.56
CA MET A 13 -4.11 16.30 15.12
C MET A 13 -2.62 16.51 14.82
N ASN A 14 -1.85 17.10 15.74
CA ASN A 14 -0.44 17.45 15.47
C ASN A 14 0.57 16.32 15.77
N VAL A 15 0.18 15.27 16.51
CA VAL A 15 1.08 14.15 16.85
C VAL A 15 1.02 13.00 15.85
N LYS A 16 -0.05 12.91 15.04
CA LYS A 16 -0.19 11.86 14.02
C LYS A 16 0.43 12.19 12.66
N ALA A 17 0.75 13.47 12.41
CA ALA A 17 1.28 13.92 11.13
C ALA A 17 2.73 13.47 10.87
N THR A 18 3.54 13.30 11.92
CA THR A 18 4.97 13.00 11.79
C THR A 18 5.31 11.58 11.29
N PRO A 19 4.68 10.49 11.78
CA PRO A 19 4.98 9.15 11.25
C PRO A 19 4.37 8.92 9.86
N TYR A 20 3.20 9.49 9.57
CA TYR A 20 2.57 9.32 8.25
C TYR A 20 3.37 10.04 7.16
N ALA A 21 3.78 11.29 7.41
CA ALA A 21 4.63 12.05 6.49
C ALA A 21 6.00 11.38 6.29
N ALA A 22 6.60 10.82 7.36
CA ALA A 22 7.86 10.09 7.23
C ALA A 22 7.71 8.82 6.38
N VAL A 23 6.60 8.08 6.52
CA VAL A 23 6.32 6.92 5.67
C VAL A 23 6.10 7.33 4.22
N GLU A 24 5.38 8.43 4.00
CA GLU A 24 5.14 8.99 2.67
C GLU A 24 6.45 9.38 1.97
N GLU A 25 7.36 10.07 2.67
CA GLU A 25 8.68 10.44 2.14
C GLU A 25 9.56 9.20 1.83
N ILE A 26 9.52 8.18 2.68
CA ILE A 26 10.24 6.92 2.43
C ILE A 26 9.68 6.22 1.18
N MET A 27 8.36 6.20 1.05
CA MET A 27 7.69 5.59 -0.11
C MET A 27 8.00 6.37 -1.38
N GLU A 28 8.01 7.70 -1.34
CA GLU A 28 8.34 8.55 -2.49
C GLU A 28 9.75 8.28 -3.00
N LYS A 29 10.76 8.27 -2.12
CA LYS A 29 12.14 7.92 -2.49
C LYS A 29 12.26 6.52 -3.10
N LYS A 30 11.52 5.55 -2.55
CA LYS A 30 11.52 4.17 -3.08
C LYS A 30 10.79 4.06 -4.42
N LEU A 31 9.74 4.85 -4.62
CA LEU A 31 9.01 4.90 -5.88
C LEU A 31 9.82 5.60 -6.98
N GLU A 32 10.60 6.62 -6.63
CA GLU A 32 11.56 7.26 -7.53
C GLU A 32 12.58 6.23 -8.06
N ASP A 33 13.21 5.45 -7.18
CA ASP A 33 14.13 4.36 -7.57
C ASP A 33 13.47 3.39 -8.56
N ILE A 34 12.24 2.95 -8.27
CA ILE A 34 11.47 2.03 -9.13
C ILE A 34 11.16 2.69 -10.48
N ALA A 35 10.75 3.97 -10.47
CA ALA A 35 10.41 4.71 -11.67
C ALA A 35 11.63 4.90 -12.58
N THR A 36 12.81 5.20 -12.02
CA THR A 36 14.06 5.30 -12.77
C THR A 36 14.42 3.98 -13.44
N ILE A 37 14.32 2.85 -12.71
CA ILE A 37 14.62 1.52 -13.25
C ILE A 37 13.64 1.16 -14.38
N LEU A 38 12.34 1.36 -14.16
CA LEU A 38 11.31 1.01 -15.15
C LEU A 38 11.35 1.95 -16.37
N SER A 39 11.66 3.23 -16.19
CA SER A 39 11.82 4.18 -17.29
C SER A 39 13.04 3.88 -18.16
N ALA A 40 14.08 3.23 -17.62
CA ALA A 40 15.24 2.80 -18.39
C ALA A 40 14.92 1.64 -19.36
N SER A 41 13.77 0.97 -19.19
CA SER A 41 13.38 -0.21 -19.97
C SER A 41 12.97 0.09 -21.43
N GLY A 42 12.92 1.35 -21.85
CA GLY A 42 12.88 1.75 -23.26
C GLY A 42 11.63 1.35 -24.07
N ASP A 43 10.58 0.80 -23.43
CA ASP A 43 9.40 0.35 -24.16
C ASP A 43 8.50 1.55 -24.54
N ARG A 44 8.16 1.65 -25.84
CA ARG A 44 7.61 2.86 -26.48
C ARG A 44 6.15 3.18 -26.11
N LYS A 45 5.61 2.58 -25.06
CA LYS A 45 4.30 2.87 -24.50
C LYS A 45 4.47 3.06 -23.00
N SER A 46 4.32 4.30 -22.54
CA SER A 46 4.41 4.71 -21.14
C SER A 46 3.40 3.95 -20.26
N LYS A 47 3.76 2.74 -19.84
CA LYS A 47 3.02 1.91 -18.88
C LYS A 47 3.59 2.01 -17.48
N LEU A 48 4.48 2.97 -17.24
CA LEU A 48 5.16 3.18 -15.98
C LEU A 48 4.20 3.21 -14.79
N TYR A 49 3.07 3.93 -14.91
CA TYR A 49 2.04 3.98 -13.88
C TYR A 49 1.49 2.58 -13.56
N GLU A 50 1.07 1.82 -14.58
CA GLU A 50 0.53 0.47 -14.42
C GLU A 50 1.56 -0.49 -13.84
N GLU A 51 2.83 -0.36 -14.23
CA GLU A 51 3.93 -1.19 -13.74
C GLU A 51 4.23 -0.91 -12.27
N VAL A 52 4.40 0.36 -11.91
CA VAL A 52 4.60 0.79 -10.53
C VAL A 52 3.42 0.34 -9.67
N MET A 53 2.19 0.57 -10.14
CA MET A 53 1.01 0.23 -9.36
C MET A 53 0.85 -1.28 -9.21
N ASN A 54 1.16 -2.06 -10.24
CA ASN A 54 1.21 -3.52 -10.14
C ASN A 54 2.25 -3.99 -9.11
N ILE A 55 3.44 -3.39 -9.05
CA ILE A 55 4.46 -3.75 -8.05
C ILE A 55 3.96 -3.47 -6.63
N VAL A 56 3.39 -2.28 -6.41
CA VAL A 56 2.86 -1.86 -5.09
C VAL A 56 1.70 -2.77 -4.67
N GLU A 57 0.71 -2.97 -5.53
CA GLU A 57 -0.44 -3.84 -5.23
C GLU A 57 0.02 -5.27 -4.96
N LYS A 58 0.92 -5.82 -5.77
CA LYS A 58 1.44 -7.18 -5.60
C LYS A 58 2.22 -7.32 -4.28
N GLY A 59 2.94 -6.29 -3.86
CA GLY A 59 3.58 -6.22 -2.54
C GLY A 59 2.57 -6.27 -1.40
N LEU A 60 1.54 -5.42 -1.48
CA LEU A 60 0.49 -5.32 -0.46
C LEU A 60 -0.27 -6.65 -0.30
N PHE A 61 -0.63 -7.29 -1.40
CA PHE A 61 -1.32 -8.59 -1.40
C PHE A 61 -0.45 -9.71 -0.83
N LYS A 62 0.85 -9.73 -1.14
CA LYS A 62 1.79 -10.69 -0.53
C LYS A 62 1.91 -10.50 0.97
N ILE A 63 1.97 -9.27 1.46
CA ILE A 63 2.01 -8.97 2.91
C ILE A 63 0.72 -9.45 3.58
N ALA A 64 -0.44 -9.14 3.00
CA ALA A 64 -1.73 -9.60 3.51
C ALA A 64 -1.81 -11.14 3.57
N LEU A 65 -1.39 -11.82 2.50
CA LEU A 65 -1.36 -13.29 2.47
C LEU A 65 -0.42 -13.88 3.52
N ARG A 66 0.77 -13.31 3.70
CA ARG A 66 1.69 -13.77 4.76
C ARG A 66 1.09 -13.58 6.15
N ARG A 67 0.44 -12.45 6.39
CA ARG A 67 -0.18 -12.13 7.69
C ARG A 67 -1.38 -13.03 8.00
N SER A 68 -2.06 -13.50 6.95
CA SER A 68 -3.25 -14.35 7.03
C SER A 68 -2.95 -15.83 6.81
N ASN A 69 -1.69 -16.28 6.87
CA ASN A 69 -1.27 -17.66 6.60
C ASN A 69 -1.83 -18.24 5.29
N GLY A 70 -1.94 -17.40 4.25
CA GLY A 70 -2.47 -17.79 2.94
C GLY A 70 -4.00 -17.89 2.86
N VAL A 71 -4.74 -17.49 3.90
CA VAL A 71 -6.20 -17.47 3.90
C VAL A 71 -6.72 -16.21 3.20
N LYS A 72 -7.32 -16.38 2.01
CA LYS A 72 -7.82 -15.27 1.17
C LYS A 72 -8.84 -14.38 1.89
N THR A 73 -9.77 -14.98 2.64
CA THR A 73 -10.80 -14.23 3.37
C THR A 73 -10.18 -13.35 4.45
N SER A 74 -9.23 -13.89 5.23
CA SER A 74 -8.53 -13.11 6.25
C SER A 74 -7.64 -12.04 5.62
N ALA A 75 -6.99 -12.31 4.49
CA ALA A 75 -6.18 -11.33 3.78
C ALA A 75 -7.02 -10.18 3.21
N ALA A 76 -8.20 -10.49 2.66
CA ALA A 76 -9.16 -9.50 2.19
C ALA A 76 -9.68 -8.62 3.34
N ILE A 77 -10.01 -9.23 4.48
CA ILE A 77 -10.41 -8.51 5.71
C ILE A 77 -9.26 -7.62 6.20
N PHE A 78 -8.02 -8.11 6.19
CA PHE A 78 -6.84 -7.34 6.58
C PHE A 78 -6.63 -6.10 5.70
N LEU A 79 -6.87 -6.24 4.39
CA LEU A 79 -6.82 -5.12 3.45
C LEU A 79 -8.09 -4.25 3.45
N GLY A 80 -9.15 -4.65 4.15
CA GLY A 80 -10.42 -3.93 4.16
C GLY A 80 -11.17 -3.96 2.82
N ILE A 81 -10.93 -4.97 1.98
CA ILE A 81 -11.58 -5.12 0.67
C ILE A 81 -12.47 -6.37 0.63
N ASN A 82 -13.43 -6.37 -0.29
CA ASN A 82 -14.27 -7.55 -0.50
C ASN A 82 -13.41 -8.75 -0.98
N ARG A 83 -13.68 -9.96 -0.46
CA ARG A 83 -13.04 -11.22 -0.86
C ARG A 83 -13.07 -11.42 -2.38
N ASN A 84 -14.17 -11.05 -3.04
CA ASN A 84 -14.30 -11.20 -4.49
C ASN A 84 -13.29 -10.31 -5.20
N THR A 85 -13.24 -9.02 -4.85
CA THR A 85 -12.26 -8.06 -5.36
C THR A 85 -10.81 -8.50 -5.07
N PHE A 86 -10.55 -9.04 -3.88
CA PHE A 86 -9.24 -9.61 -3.54
C PHE A 86 -8.88 -10.75 -4.50
N THR A 87 -9.82 -11.66 -4.77
CA THR A 87 -9.57 -12.82 -5.65
C THR A 87 -9.38 -12.40 -7.10
N ASP A 88 -10.17 -11.44 -7.58
CA ASP A 88 -10.06 -10.91 -8.94
C ASP A 88 -8.72 -10.19 -9.15
N LYS A 89 -8.33 -9.33 -8.20
CA LYS A 89 -7.01 -8.66 -8.24
C LYS A 89 -5.87 -9.64 -8.13
N MET A 90 -5.98 -10.67 -7.28
CA MET A 90 -4.98 -11.71 -7.13
C MET A 90 -4.75 -12.46 -8.46
N THR A 91 -5.82 -12.76 -9.18
CA THR A 91 -5.76 -13.40 -10.51
C THR A 91 -5.13 -12.48 -11.55
N LYS A 92 -5.55 -11.20 -11.61
CA LYS A 92 -4.97 -10.20 -12.52
C LYS A 92 -3.48 -9.96 -12.29
N LEU A 93 -3.05 -9.97 -11.03
CA LEU A 93 -1.65 -9.76 -10.64
C LEU A 93 -0.81 -11.05 -10.76
N GLY A 94 -1.42 -12.19 -11.07
CA GLY A 94 -0.75 -13.49 -11.17
C GLY A 94 -0.13 -13.96 -9.85
N ILE A 95 -0.79 -13.69 -8.72
CA ILE A 95 -0.31 -14.10 -7.40
C ILE A 95 -0.91 -15.46 -7.07
N ASP A 96 -0.07 -16.50 -7.00
CA ASP A 96 -0.52 -17.82 -6.58
C ASP A 96 -0.45 -17.96 -5.05
N CYS A 97 -1.49 -18.53 -4.44
CA CYS A 97 -1.48 -18.84 -3.01
C CYS A 97 -0.74 -20.16 -2.78
N LYS A 98 0.57 -20.19 -3.01
CA LYS A 98 1.39 -21.29 -2.51
C LYS A 98 1.40 -21.18 -0.99
N LYS A 99 0.64 -22.06 -0.34
CA LYS A 99 0.79 -22.31 1.10
C LYS A 99 2.26 -22.66 1.31
N SER A 100 2.99 -21.85 2.09
CA SER A 100 4.23 -22.33 2.67
C SER A 100 3.83 -23.49 3.56
N LYS A 101 4.18 -24.70 3.14
CA LYS A 101 4.30 -25.82 4.06
C LYS A 101 5.45 -25.55 5.03
#